data_AF-A0A9X1N8E5-F1
#
_entry.id   AF-A0A9X1N8E5-F1
#
_cell.length_a   1.000
_cell.length_b   1.000
_cell.length_c   1.000
_cell.angle_alpha   90.00
_cell.angle_beta   90.00
_cell.angle_gamma   90.00
#
_symmetry.space_group_name_H-M   'P 1'
#
loop_
_entity.id
_entity.type
_entity.pdbx_description
1 polymer ?
#
loop_
_entity_poly.entity_id
_entity_poly.type
_entity_poly.pdbx_seq_one_letter_code
_entity_poly.pdbx_strand_id
1 'polypeptide(L)' 'MSNFDQLLRPFQLRRLIVDLENDSVLIEAATDVGSVQIDLHELHINGGADLLSHSFDAGDKALIDRFRAAIQKDFQ' A
#
# COMPACT_ATOMS: atom_id res chain seq x y z
N MET A 1 -6.48 -5.60 -27.72
CA MET A 1 -6.21 -5.37 -26.28
C MET A 1 -4.73 -5.13 -26.17
N SER A 2 -4.34 -3.89 -25.87
CA SER A 2 -2.95 -3.44 -26.02
C SER A 2 -2.05 -4.05 -24.95
N ASN A 3 -0.86 -4.49 -25.34
CA ASN A 3 0.23 -5.07 -24.53
C ASN A 3 0.73 -4.20 -23.34
N PHE A 4 0.04 -3.10 -23.00
CA PHE A 4 0.39 -2.19 -21.92
C PHE A 4 -0.14 -2.60 -20.56
N ASP A 5 -1.20 -3.43 -20.49
CA ASP A 5 -1.71 -3.94 -19.21
C ASP A 5 -0.70 -4.85 -18.48
N GLN A 6 0.29 -5.39 -19.21
CA GLN A 6 1.38 -6.21 -18.64
C GLN A 6 2.58 -5.38 -18.14
N LEU A 7 2.64 -4.08 -18.46
CA LEU A 7 3.64 -3.12 -17.96
C LEU A 7 3.19 -2.44 -16.66
N LEU A 8 1.93 -2.62 -16.26
CA LEU A 8 1.49 -2.33 -14.91
C LEU A 8 1.79 -3.58 -14.06
N ARG A 9 3.09 -3.85 -13.82
CA ARG A 9 3.43 -4.81 -12.77
C ARG A 9 2.79 -4.33 -11.48
N PRO A 10 2.17 -5.21 -10.68
CA PRO A 10 1.73 -4.82 -9.37
C PRO A 10 2.91 -4.20 -8.62
N PHE A 11 2.66 -3.09 -7.94
CA PHE A 11 3.51 -2.53 -6.92
C PHE A 11 4.06 -3.65 -6.04
N GLN A 12 5.37 -3.65 -5.86
CA GLN A 12 6.02 -4.60 -4.97
C GLN A 12 6.25 -3.93 -3.63
N LEU A 13 5.61 -4.43 -2.58
CA LEU A 13 5.80 -3.91 -1.24
C LEU A 13 7.27 -4.01 -0.83
N ARG A 14 7.83 -2.89 -0.35
CA ARG A 14 9.21 -2.82 0.15
C ARG A 14 9.26 -2.61 1.64
N ARG A 15 8.46 -1.66 2.15
CA ARG A 15 8.49 -1.27 3.56
C ARG A 15 7.09 -0.96 4.06
N LEU A 16 6.87 -1.32 5.31
CA LEU A 16 5.73 -0.91 6.12
C LEU A 16 6.29 0.08 7.15
N ILE A 17 5.73 1.28 7.21
CA ILE A 17 6.31 2.40 7.94
C ILE A 17 5.25 2.98 8.89
N VAL A 18 5.63 3.13 10.16
CA VAL A 18 4.89 3.95 11.13
C VAL A 18 5.72 5.19 11.39
N ASP A 19 5.22 6.34 10.97
CA ASP A 19 5.83 7.62 11.25
C ASP A 19 5.13 8.23 12.46
N LEU A 20 5.79 8.12 13.62
CA LEU A 20 5.30 8.61 14.90
C LEU A 20 5.41 10.13 15.03
N GLU A 21 6.30 10.77 14.26
CA GLU A 21 6.48 12.22 14.31
C GLU A 21 5.31 12.92 13.61
N ASN A 22 4.89 12.36 12.47
CA ASN A 22 3.81 12.91 11.64
C ASN A 22 2.45 12.20 11.85
N ASP A 23 2.35 11.28 12.81
CA ASP A 23 1.15 10.46 13.09
C ASP A 23 0.56 9.82 11.81
N SER A 24 1.44 9.24 10.99
CA SER A 24 1.06 8.68 9.69
C SER A 24 1.51 7.23 9.51
N VAL A 25 0.73 6.49 8.72
CA VAL A 25 0.98 5.08 8.44
C VAL A 25 1.18 4.93 6.94
N LEU A 26 2.40 4.58 6.55
CA LEU A 26 2.85 4.68 5.18
C LEU A 26 3.31 3.30 4.71
N ILE A 27 3.18 3.06 3.41
CA ILE A 27 3.84 1.93 2.74
C ILE A 27 4.75 2.47 1.66
N GLU A 28 5.89 1.84 1.49
CA GLU A 28 6.73 2.05 0.32
C GLU A 28 6.60 0.86 -0.61
N ALA A 29 6.37 1.14 -1.89
CA ALA A 29 6.34 0.13 -2.92
C ALA A 29 7.25 0.48 -4.09
N ALA A 30 7.87 -0.53 -4.66
CA ALA A 30 8.62 -0.40 -5.89
C ALA A 30 7.69 -0.53 -7.10
N THR A 31 8.00 0.26 -8.11
CA THR A 31 7.39 0.31 -9.43
C THR A 31 8.48 0.14 -10.48
N ASP A 32 8.10 0.00 -11.74
CA ASP A 32 9.05 -0.11 -12.85
C ASP A 32 9.87 1.18 -13.08
N VAL A 33 9.44 2.32 -12.50
CA VAL A 33 10.08 3.63 -12.68
C VAL A 33 10.71 4.19 -11.40
N GLY A 34 10.65 3.47 -10.28
CA GLY A 34 11.17 3.93 -8.99
C GLY A 34 10.35 3.44 -7.80
N SER A 35 10.34 4.20 -6.71
CA SER A 35 9.55 3.90 -5.51
C SER A 35 8.45 4.94 -5.30
N VAL A 36 7.29 4.48 -4.84
CA VAL A 36 6.19 5.31 -4.39
C VAL A 36 5.95 5.07 -2.91
N GLN A 37 5.62 6.15 -2.20
CA GLN A 37 5.18 6.09 -0.82
C GLN A 37 3.69 6.41 -0.78
N ILE A 38 2.93 5.59 -0.07
CA ILE A 38 1.46 5.67 -0.05
C ILE A 38 1.01 5.75 1.41
N ASP A 39 0.19 6.76 1.70
CA ASP A 39 -0.45 6.91 3.01
C ASP A 39 -1.69 6.01 3.10
N LEU A 40 -1.70 5.11 4.10
CA LEU A 40 -2.78 4.17 4.33
C LEU A 40 -4.02 4.81 4.97
N HIS A 41 -3.88 5.94 5.66
CA HIS A 41 -5.02 6.70 6.19
C HIS A 41 -5.79 7.37 5.04
N GLU A 42 -5.10 8.02 4.10
CA GLU A 42 -5.73 8.67 2.95
C GLU A 42 -6.46 7.67 2.04
N LEU A 43 -5.88 6.49 1.84
CA LEU A 43 -6.51 5.40 1.10
C LEU A 43 -7.83 4.94 1.71
N HIS A 44 -7.97 4.98 3.03
CA HIS A 44 -9.21 4.57 3.68
C HIS A 44 -10.35 5.56 3.47
N ILE A 45 -10.05 6.86 3.56
CA ILE A 45 -11.03 7.93 3.46
C ILE A 45 -11.59 8.01 2.03
N ASN A 46 -10.76 7.76 1.02
CA ASN A 46 -11.12 7.92 -0.39
C ASN A 46 -11.66 6.64 -1.08
N GLY A 47 -11.95 5.58 -0.32
CA GLY A 47 -12.40 4.31 -0.91
C GLY A 47 -11.31 3.58 -1.71
N GLY A 48 -10.04 3.89 -1.47
CA GLY A 48 -8.88 3.33 -2.16
C GLY A 48 -8.52 1.88 -1.80
N ALA A 49 -9.36 1.18 -1.02
CA ALA A 49 -9.18 -0.24 -0.74
C ALA A 49 -9.17 -1.10 -2.02
N ASP A 50 -9.96 -0.69 -3.02
CA ASP A 50 -9.96 -1.32 -4.33
C ASP A 50 -8.66 -1.05 -5.08
N LEU A 51 -8.05 0.14 -4.91
CA LEU A 51 -6.77 0.49 -5.54
C LEU A 51 -5.66 -0.46 -5.08
N LEU A 52 -5.58 -0.76 -3.78
CA LEU A 52 -4.59 -1.70 -3.24
C LEU A 52 -4.76 -3.11 -3.83
N SER A 53 -6.00 -3.55 -4.03
CA SER A 53 -6.31 -4.88 -4.58
C SER A 53 -5.92 -5.02 -6.06
N HIS A 54 -5.94 -3.91 -6.81
CA HIS A 54 -5.51 -3.88 -8.21
C HIS A 54 -4.02 -3.56 -8.37
N SER A 55 -3.41 -2.93 -7.36
CA SER A 55 -2.04 -2.45 -7.43
C SER A 55 -1.04 -3.38 -6.77
N PHE A 56 -1.43 -4.25 -5.84
CA PHE A 56 -0.53 -5.19 -5.16
C PHE A 56 -0.95 -6.63 -5.44
N ASP A 57 0.01 -7.55 -5.37
CA ASP A 57 -0.34 -8.97 -5.37
C ASP A 57 -1.03 -9.39 -4.06
N ALA A 58 -1.61 -10.58 -4.06
CA ALA A 58 -2.38 -11.08 -2.91
C ALA A 58 -1.54 -11.25 -1.63
N GLY A 59 -0.24 -11.53 -1.76
CA GLY A 59 0.68 -11.69 -0.64
C GLY A 59 1.00 -10.35 0.02
N ASP A 60 1.37 -9.37 -0.80
CA ASP A 60 1.64 -8.00 -0.38
C ASP A 60 0.39 -7.35 0.21
N LYS A 61 -0.76 -7.51 -0.44
CA LYS A 61 -2.05 -7.04 0.10
C LYS A 61 -2.33 -7.62 1.48
N ALA A 62 -2.14 -8.93 1.66
CA ALA A 62 -2.36 -9.58 2.96
C ALA A 62 -1.38 -9.11 4.04
N LEU A 63 -0.17 -8.69 3.68
CA LEU A 63 0.77 -8.05 4.61
C LEU A 63 0.31 -6.65 5.00
N ILE A 64 -0.10 -5.83 4.02
CA ILE A 64 -0.61 -4.47 4.25
C ILE A 64 -1.85 -4.51 5.14
N ASP A 65 -2.81 -5.39 4.88
CA ASP A 65 -4.04 -5.54 5.66
C ASP A 65 -3.73 -5.94 7.12
N ARG A 66 -2.81 -6.88 7.33
CA ARG A 66 -2.38 -7.31 8.68
C ARG A 66 -1.67 -6.19 9.44
N PHE A 67 -0.77 -5.49 8.77
CA PHE A 67 -0.05 -4.35 9.34
C PHE A 67 -1.02 -3.26 9.79
N ARG A 68 -1.95 -2.90 8.93
CA ARG A 68 -2.98 -1.92 9.24
C ARG A 68 -3.85 -2.34 10.43
N ALA A 69 -4.30 -3.59 10.46
CA ALA A 69 -5.11 -4.11 11.57
C ALA A 69 -4.35 -4.10 12.91
N ALA A 70 -3.04 -4.37 12.88
CA ALA A 70 -2.19 -4.29 14.07
C ALA A 70 -2.08 -2.85 14.60
N ILE A 71 -1.85 -1.88 13.72
CA ILE A 71 -1.74 -0.47 14.12
C ILE A 71 -3.07 0.07 14.65
N GLN A 72 -4.20 -0.25 14.01
CA GLN A 72 -5.50 0.19 14.53
C GLN A 72 -5.80 -0.32 15.95
N LYS A 73 -5.19 -1.43 16.36
CA LYS A 73 -5.38 -2.00 17.69
C LYS A 73 -4.50 -1.34 18.76
N ASP A 74 -3.31 -0.88 18.39
CA ASP A 74 -2.31 -0.37 19.33
C ASP A 74 -2.39 1.16 19.54
N PHE A 75 -3.09 1.88 18.65
CA PHE A 75 -3.25 3.34 18.70
C PHE A 75 -4.69 3.80 19.02
N GLN A 76 -5.52 2.92 19.61
CA GLN A 76 -6.81 3.25 20.25
C GLN A 76 -6.68 3.22 21.77
#